data_AF-A0A397TYF0-F1
#
_entry.id   AF-A0A397TYF0-F1
#
_cell.length_a   1.000
_cell.length_b   1.000
_cell.length_c   1.000
_cell.angle_alpha   90.00
_cell.angle_beta   90.00
_cell.angle_gamma   90.00
#
_symmetry.space_group_name_H-M   'P 1'
#
loop_
_entity.id
_entity.type
_entity.pdbx_description
1 polymer ?
#
loop_
_entity_poly.entity_id
_entity_poly.type
_entity_poly.pdbx_seq_one_letter_code
_entity_poly.pdbx_strand_id
1 'polypeptide(L)'
;MGRSYHLIATASKDHKVGIFNLSNKLDGYSVENIAMLPDHGVEVWKVEWNITGTILSSSGDYGKVRLWKSSHNGEWKCMSVISYERQNDN
;
A
#
# COMPACT_ATOMS: atom_id res chain seq x y z
N MET A 1 -22.21 11.42 4.27
CA MET A 1 -21.51 10.57 5.25
C MET A 1 -20.12 10.27 4.71
N GLY A 2 -19.08 10.83 5.34
CA GLY A 2 -17.68 10.63 4.96
C GLY A 2 -17.02 9.59 5.85
N ARG A 3 -15.84 9.08 5.46
CA ARG A 3 -15.05 8.16 6.30
C ARG A 3 -14.66 8.92 7.57
N SER A 4 -14.87 8.31 8.75
CA SER A 4 -14.41 8.84 10.05
C SER A 4 -12.91 8.63 10.28
N TYR A 5 -12.21 8.10 9.28
CA TYR A 5 -10.80 7.74 9.34
C TYR A 5 -10.09 8.04 8.03
N HIS A 6 -8.78 8.21 8.14
CA HIS A 6 -7.85 8.37 7.03
C HIS A 6 -6.95 7.13 6.94
N LEU A 7 -6.58 6.77 5.70
CA LEU A 7 -5.57 5.75 5.45
C LEU A 7 -4.24 6.43 5.15
N ILE A 8 -3.20 6.01 5.83
CA ILE A 8 -1.84 6.50 5.64
C ILE A 8 -0.99 5.32 5.16
N ALA A 9 -0.21 5.55 4.10
CA ALA A 9 0.75 4.57 3.61
C ALA A 9 2.17 5.05 3.86
N THR A 10 3.07 4.13 4.21
CA THR A 10 4.49 4.41 4.36
C THR A 10 5.32 3.48 3.48
N ALA A 11 6.34 4.04 2.84
CA ALA A 11 7.40 3.29 2.18
C ALA A 11 8.59 3.20 3.13
N SER A 12 9.26 2.05 3.19
CA SER A 12 10.35 1.84 4.14
C SER A 12 11.51 1.04 3.52
N LYS A 13 12.69 1.27 4.08
CA LYS A 13 13.94 0.58 3.72
C LYS A 13 13.92 -0.90 4.10
N ASP A 14 13.09 -1.29 5.06
CA ASP A 14 12.89 -2.68 5.51
C ASP A 14 12.13 -3.57 4.50
N HIS A 15 12.00 -3.10 3.26
CA HIS A 15 11.34 -3.77 2.13
C HIS A 15 9.82 -3.92 2.26
N LYS A 16 9.21 -3.19 3.21
CA LYS A 16 7.77 -3.25 3.46
C LYS A 16 7.07 -1.95 3.15
N VAL A 17 5.78 -2.08 2.81
CA VAL A 17 4.84 -0.97 2.79
C VAL A 17 3.92 -1.09 3.99
N GLY A 18 3.88 -0.07 4.83
CA GLY A 18 2.96 0.00 5.97
C GLY A 18 1.66 0.71 5.59
N ILE A 19 0.53 0.21 6.07
CA ILE A 19 -0.77 0.87 5.95
C ILE A 19 -1.36 1.06 7.34
N PHE A 20 -1.74 2.30 7.64
CA PHE A 20 -2.21 2.72 8.95
C PHE A 20 -3.60 3.36 8.85
N ASN A 21 -4.43 3.08 9.84
CA ASN A 21 -5.70 3.75 10.06
C ASN A 21 -5.45 4.91 11.02
N LEU A 22 -5.71 6.14 10.59
CA LEU A 22 -5.75 7.31 11.45
C LEU A 22 -7.22 7.67 11.70
N SER A 23 -7.69 7.49 12.92
CA SER A 23 -9.04 7.88 13.33
C SER A 23 -9.01 8.98 14.40
N ASN A 24 -10.00 9.86 14.33
CA ASN A 24 -10.19 10.92 15.32
C ASN A 24 -11.14 10.39 16.42
N LYS A 25 -10.63 10.24 17.63
CA LYS A 25 -11.37 9.84 18.83
C LYS A 25 -11.56 11.07 19.73
N LEU A 26 -12.49 10.99 20.68
CA LEU A 26 -12.78 12.10 21.61
C LEU A 26 -11.51 12.56 22.37
N ASP A 27 -10.60 11.64 22.67
CA ASP A 27 -9.35 11.90 23.40
C ASP A 27 -8.13 12.17 22.48
N GLY A 28 -8.35 12.37 21.17
CA GLY A 28 -7.31 12.69 20.20
C GLY A 28 -7.20 11.71 19.03
N TYR A 29 -6.03 11.64 18.41
CA TYR A 29 -5.80 10.77 17.26
C TYR A 29 -5.37 9.37 17.69
N SER A 30 -5.96 8.33 17.09
CA SER A 30 -5.47 6.97 17.22
C SER A 30 -4.97 6.43 15.88
N VAL A 31 -3.80 5.80 15.93
CA VAL A 31 -3.13 5.21 14.77
C VAL A 31 -3.03 3.71 14.97
N GLU A 32 -3.62 2.96 14.04
CA GLU A 32 -3.62 1.50 14.08
C GLU A 32 -2.94 0.95 12.82
N ASN A 33 -2.04 -0.03 12.97
CA ASN A 33 -1.45 -0.71 11.83
C ASN A 33 -2.47 -1.71 11.26
N ILE A 34 -2.84 -1.53 9.99
CA ILE A 34 -3.84 -2.38 9.31
C ILE A 34 -3.14 -3.47 8.50
N ALA A 35 -2.02 -3.12 7.88
CA ALA A 35 -1.26 -4.07 7.06
C ALA A 35 0.20 -3.69 6.94
N MET A 36 1.04 -4.73 6.83
CA MET A 36 2.43 -4.64 6.42
C MET A 36 2.62 -5.52 5.19
N LEU A 37 2.92 -4.92 4.04
CA LEU A 37 2.99 -5.61 2.76
C LEU A 37 4.44 -6.06 2.51
N PRO A 38 4.74 -7.37 2.53
CA PRO A 38 6.12 -7.88 2.68
C PRO A 38 6.90 -8.06 1.36
N ASP A 39 6.30 -7.72 0.23
CA ASP A 39 6.58 -8.43 -1.02
C ASP A 39 7.58 -7.70 -1.95
N HIS A 40 8.12 -6.55 -1.57
CA HIS A 40 9.06 -5.85 -2.44
C HIS A 40 10.42 -6.52 -2.54
N GLY A 41 10.92 -7.15 -1.46
CA GLY A 41 12.25 -7.77 -1.44
C GLY A 41 13.43 -6.78 -1.61
N VAL A 42 13.13 -5.49 -1.84
CA VAL A 42 14.03 -4.34 -1.92
C VAL A 42 13.40 -3.15 -1.23
N GLU A 43 14.24 -2.15 -0.99
CA GLU A 43 13.87 -0.86 -0.45
C GLU A 43 12.71 -0.24 -1.25
N VAL A 44 11.69 0.23 -0.53
CA VAL A 44 10.56 0.91 -1.14
C VAL A 44 10.80 2.40 -1.05
N TRP A 45 10.79 3.07 -2.20
CA TRP A 45 11.08 4.51 -2.28
C TRP A 45 9.83 5.36 -2.28
N LYS A 46 8.75 4.85 -2.87
CA LYS A 46 7.54 5.64 -3.09
C LYS A 46 6.30 4.78 -2.95
N VAL A 47 5.28 5.40 -2.38
CA VAL A 47 3.92 4.89 -2.27
C VAL A 47 2.96 6.01 -2.65
N GLU A 48 1.88 5.68 -3.36
CA GLU A 48 0.89 6.67 -3.79
C GLU A 48 -0.50 6.03 -3.88
N TRP A 49 -1.50 6.73 -3.34
CA TRP A 49 -2.90 6.31 -3.41
C TRP A 49 -3.53 6.85 -4.68
N ASN A 50 -4.35 6.02 -5.33
CA ASN A 50 -5.24 6.53 -6.34
C ASN A 50 -6.25 7.54 -5.73
N ILE A 51 -6.87 8.37 -6.57
CA ILE A 51 -7.74 9.47 -6.09
C ILE A 51 -8.92 9.01 -5.22
N THR A 52 -9.40 7.77 -5.41
CA THR A 52 -10.49 7.19 -4.61
C THR A 52 -10.01 6.53 -3.32
N GLY A 53 -8.71 6.42 -3.10
CA GLY A 53 -8.09 5.77 -1.94
C GLY A 53 -8.44 4.28 -1.82
N THR A 54 -8.59 3.60 -2.95
CA THR A 54 -8.94 2.16 -3.04
C THR A 54 -7.77 1.30 -3.50
N ILE A 55 -6.83 1.89 -4.24
CA ILE A 55 -5.65 1.23 -4.77
C ILE A 55 -4.42 2.00 -4.30
N LEU A 56 -3.42 1.26 -3.80
CA LEU A 56 -2.12 1.80 -3.43
C LEU A 56 -1.08 1.30 -4.44
N SER A 57 -0.35 2.24 -5.03
CA SER A 57 0.80 1.97 -5.87
C SER A 57 2.08 2.06 -5.04
N SER A 58 3.06 1.22 -5.32
CA SER A 58 4.36 1.25 -4.62
C SER A 58 5.50 0.85 -5.56
N SER A 59 6.65 1.51 -5.41
CA SER A 59 7.83 1.29 -6.26
C SER A 59 9.12 1.27 -5.44
N GLY A 60 10.05 0.39 -5.84
CA GLY A 60 11.36 0.19 -5.22
C GLY A 60 12.48 0.03 -6.25
N ASP A 61 13.66 -0.41 -5.82
CA ASP A 61 14.88 -0.47 -6.64
C ASP A 61 14.85 -1.46 -7.81
N TYR A 62 14.02 -2.50 -7.77
CA TYR A 62 13.99 -3.52 -8.82
C TYR A 62 13.22 -3.12 -10.08
N GLY A 63 12.85 -1.84 -10.23
CA GLY A 63 12.12 -1.37 -11.41
C GLY A 63 10.73 -2.01 -11.56
N LYS A 64 10.18 -2.55 -10.47
CA LYS A 64 8.84 -3.13 -10.39
C LYS A 64 7.92 -2.18 -9.64
N VAL A 65 6.72 -1.97 -10.19
CA VAL A 65 5.65 -1.24 -9.53
C VAL A 65 4.58 -2.23 -9.12
N ARG A 66 4.20 -2.23 -7.84
CA ARG A 66 3.17 -3.12 -7.30
C ARG A 66 1.90 -2.34 -7.00
N LEU A 67 0.77 -2.89 -7.41
CA LEU A 67 -0.55 -2.38 -7.09
C LEU A 67 -1.19 -3.23 -5.99
N TRP A 68 -1.69 -2.56 -4.96
CA TRP A 68 -2.30 -3.18 -3.80
C TRP A 68 -3.75 -2.75 -3.66
N LYS A 69 -4.60 -3.69 -3.27
CA LYS A 69 -6.03 -3.42 -3.02
C LYS A 69 -6.48 -4.16 -1.77
N SER A 70 -7.32 -3.51 -0.97
CA SER A 70 -8.02 -4.14 0.13
C SER A 70 -9.20 -4.95 -0.39
N SER A 71 -9.33 -6.18 0.10
CA SER A 71 -10.47 -7.06 -0.11
C SER A 71 -11.61 -6.68 0.85
N HIS A 72 -12.81 -7.22 0.63
CA HIS A 72 -13.98 -6.92 1.47
C HIS A 72 -13.81 -7.34 2.95
N ASN A 73 -12.88 -8.26 3.23
CA ASN A 73 -12.50 -8.69 4.57
C ASN A 73 -11.41 -7.81 5.22
N GLY A 74 -10.98 -6.72 4.57
CA GLY A 74 -9.91 -5.84 5.06
C GLY A 74 -8.49 -6.30 4.72
N GLU A 75 -8.32 -7.50 4.15
CA GLU A 75 -7.00 -8.01 3.75
C GLU A 75 -6.45 -7.26 2.54
N TRP A 76 -5.18 -6.89 2.61
CA TRP A 76 -4.46 -6.27 1.50
C TRP A 76 -3.79 -7.32 0.62
N LYS A 77 -4.03 -7.25 -0.68
CA LYS A 77 -3.46 -8.19 -1.66
C LYS A 77 -2.76 -7.43 -2.79
N CYS A 78 -1.67 -8.01 -3.29
CA CYS A 78 -1.02 -7.53 -4.50
C CYS A 78 -1.87 -7.95 -5.70
N MET A 79 -2.42 -6.97 -6.41
CA MET A 79 -3.29 -7.19 -7.57
C MET A 79 -2.49 -7.38 -8.84
N SER A 80 -1.38 -6.66 -8.97
CA SER A 80 -0.55 -6.67 -10.17
C SER A 80 0.86 -6.19 -9.85
N VAL A 81 1.81 -6.72 -10.60
CA VAL A 81 3.21 -6.29 -10.62
C VAL A 81 3.53 -5.86 -12.04
N ILE A 82 3.86 -4.59 -12.21
CA ILE A 82 4.22 -4.00 -13.48
C ILE A 82 5.75 -3.93 -13.53
N SER A 83 6.33 -4.50 -14.58
CA SER A 83 7.76 -4.47 -14.86
C SER A 83 8.02 -4.17 -16.33
N TYR A 84 9.20 -3.65 -16.64
CA TYR A 84 9.59 -3.37 -18.03
C TYR A 84 9.81 -4.63 -18.88
N GLU A 85 10.11 -5.78 -18.26
CA GLU A 85 10.29 -7.04 -18.99
C GLU A 85 9.01 -7.42 -19.75
N ARG A 86 9.10 -7.47 -21.09
CA ARG A 86 8.08 -8.10 -21.93
C ARG A 86 7.91 -9.53 -21.45
N GLN A 87 6.69 -9.91 -21.09
CA GLN A 87 6.31 -11.31 -21.11
C GLN A 87 6.55 -11.81 -22.53
N ASN A 88 7.62 -12.59 -22.73
CA ASN A 88 7.73 -13.45 -23.89
C ASN A 88 6.75 -14.58 -23.66
N ASP A 89 5.49 -14.35 -24.04
CA ASP A 89 4.53 -15.43 -24.23
C ASP A 89 4.99 -16.20 -25.47
N ASN A 90 5.36 -17.47 -25.26
CA ASN A 90 5.73 -18.42 -26.33
C ASN A 90 4.58 -18.65 -27.31
#